data_AF-A0A536ZWM9-F1
#
_entry.id   AF-A0A536ZWM9-F1
#
_cell.length_a   1.000
_cell.length_b   1.000
_cell.length_c   1.000
_cell.angle_alpha   90.00
_cell.angle_beta   90.00
_cell.angle_gamma   90.00
#
_symmetry.space_group_name_H-M   'P 1'
#
loop_
_entity.id
_entity.type
_entity.pdbx_description
1 polymer ?
#
loop_
_entity_poly.entity_id
_entity_poly.type
_entity_poly.pdbx_seq_one_letter_code
_entity_poly.pdbx_strand_id
1 'polypeptide(L)' 'MDSLIAAAARALVVGDALGALKRVGLRDDPPALALRGIAMAQLGEHPRARELLRRAARGFGAHEELARARCVVAEAEV' A
#
# COMPACT_ATOMS: atom_id res chain seq x y z
N MET A 1 -8.84 9.92 -11.78
CA MET A 1 -7.71 9.72 -10.85
C MET A 1 -8.28 9.60 -9.45
N ASP A 2 -7.99 8.52 -8.72
CA ASP A 2 -8.54 8.31 -7.36
C ASP A 2 -7.85 9.28 -6.38
N SER A 3 -8.58 10.33 -5.98
CA SER A 3 -8.06 11.41 -5.15
C SER A 3 -7.65 10.94 -3.75
N LEU A 4 -8.28 9.88 -3.23
CA LEU A 4 -7.97 9.33 -1.91
C LEU A 4 -6.66 8.56 -1.92
N ILE A 5 -6.42 7.75 -2.97
CA ILE A 5 -5.14 7.05 -3.16
C ILE A 5 -3.99 8.04 -3.25
N ALA A 6 -4.15 9.09 -4.06
CA ALA A 6 -3.12 10.13 -4.22
C ALA A 6 -2.86 10.88 -2.90
N ALA A 7 -3.90 11.18 -2.12
CA ALA A 7 -3.77 11.84 -0.82
C ALA A 7 -3.10 10.93 0.23
N ALA A 8 -3.43 9.64 0.24
CA ALA A 8 -2.80 8.67 1.14
C ALA A 8 -1.31 8.48 0.80
N ALA A 9 -0.95 8.39 -0.47
CA ALA A 9 0.44 8.31 -0.89
C ALA A 9 1.25 9.54 -0.43
N ARG A 10 0.70 10.75 -0.57
CA ARG A 10 1.35 11.97 -0.06
C ARG A 10 1.51 11.96 1.46
N ALA A 11 0.54 11.44 2.20
CA ALA A 11 0.63 11.32 3.66
C ALA A 11 1.79 10.38 4.06
N LEU A 12 1.95 9.24 3.39
CA LEU A 12 3.06 8.31 3.64
C LEU A 12 4.44 8.92 3.39
N VAL A 13 4.57 9.77 2.37
CA VAL A 13 5.85 10.45 2.04
C VAL A 13 6.32 11.36 3.18
N VAL A 14 5.39 11.97 3.92
CA VAL A 14 5.71 12.83 5.06
C VAL A 14 5.68 12.08 6.41
N GLY A 15 5.55 10.74 6.38
CA GLY A 15 5.50 9.89 7.57
C GLY A 15 4.15 9.84 8.30
N ASP A 16 3.09 10.40 7.72
CA ASP A 16 1.73 10.36 8.27
C ASP A 16 1.01 9.04 7.93
N ALA A 17 1.46 7.96 8.58
CA ALA A 17 0.89 6.62 8.39
C ALA A 17 -0.58 6.54 8.82
N LEU A 18 -0.95 7.18 9.94
CA LEU A 18 -2.34 7.19 10.43
C LEU A 18 -3.28 7.96 9.50
N GLY A 19 -2.84 9.10 8.96
CA GLY A 19 -3.61 9.84 7.97
C GLY A 19 -3.74 9.07 6.66
N ALA A 20 -2.73 8.31 6.24
CA ALA A 20 -2.87 7.39 5.10
C ALA A 20 -3.95 6.33 5.38
N LEU A 21 -3.87 5.66 6.54
CA LEU A 21 -4.85 4.63 6.95
C LEU A 21 -6.28 5.18 7.07
N LYS A 22 -6.47 6.42 7.54
CA LYS A 22 -7.80 7.04 7.59
C LYS A 22 -8.46 7.15 6.21
N ARG A 23 -7.66 7.25 5.15
CA ARG A 23 -8.15 7.41 3.75
C ARG A 23 -8.37 6.08 3.05
N VAL A 24 -7.53 5.08 3.30
CA VAL A 24 -7.56 3.79 2.58
C VAL A 24 -7.91 2.58 3.44
N GLY A 25 -8.15 2.76 4.74
CA GLY A 25 -8.30 1.69 5.73
C GLY A 25 -9.49 0.76 5.54
N LEU A 26 -10.52 1.18 4.79
CA LEU A 26 -11.73 0.39 4.50
C LEU A 26 -11.80 -0.12 3.06
N ARG A 27 -10.75 0.12 2.26
CA ARG A 27 -10.72 -0.22 0.84
C ARG A 27 -9.90 -1.46 0.56
N ASP A 28 -10.39 -2.38 -0.26
CA ASP A 28 -9.69 -3.63 -0.60
C ASP A 28 -9.23 -3.69 -2.06
N ASP A 29 -9.22 -2.55 -2.76
CA ASP A 29 -8.59 -2.47 -4.08
C ASP A 29 -7.06 -2.60 -3.98
N PRO A 30 -6.38 -3.09 -5.04
CA PRO A 30 -4.94 -3.37 -4.97
C PRO A 30 -4.08 -2.14 -4.60
N PRO A 31 -4.31 -0.93 -5.15
CA PRO A 31 -3.62 0.28 -4.71
C PRO A 31 -3.83 0.61 -3.22
N ALA A 32 -5.06 0.50 -2.71
CA ALA A 32 -5.36 0.75 -1.31
C ALA A 32 -4.67 -0.26 -0.38
N LEU A 33 -4.65 -1.55 -0.75
CA LEU A 33 -3.95 -2.59 0.00
C LEU A 33 -2.43 -2.34 0.04
N ALA A 34 -1.84 -1.91 -1.08
CA ALA A 34 -0.42 -1.58 -1.13
C ALA A 34 -0.06 -0.42 -0.18
N LEU A 35 -0.82 0.68 -0.23
CA LEU A 35 -0.60 1.83 0.65
C LEU A 35 -0.86 1.49 2.12
N ARG A 36 -1.84 0.64 2.42
CA ARG A 36 -2.08 0.13 3.78
C ARG A 36 -0.89 -0.69 4.28
N GLY A 37 -0.32 -1.56 3.44
CA GLY A 37 0.88 -2.33 3.76
C GLY A 37 2.07 -1.45 4.10
N ILE A 38 2.33 -0.42 3.29
CA ILE A 38 3.40 0.57 3.54
C ILE A 38 3.17 1.32 4.86
N ALA A 39 1.93 1.78 5.12
CA ALA A 39 1.59 2.41 6.41
C ALA A 39 1.86 1.47 7.61
N MET A 40 1.47 0.20 7.51
CA MET A 40 1.71 -0.78 8.58
C MET A 40 3.21 -1.01 8.80
N ALA A 41 4.02 -1.05 7.74
CA ALA A 41 5.47 -1.15 7.85
C ALA A 41 6.11 0.05 8.55
N GLN A 42 5.64 1.28 8.24
CA GLN A 42 6.09 2.50 8.95
C GLN A 42 5.75 2.48 10.45
N LEU A 43 4.69 1.76 10.84
CA LEU A 43 4.28 1.58 12.23
C LEU A 43 4.95 0.39 12.94
N GLY A 44 5.81 -0.37 12.24
CA GLY A 44 6.50 -1.55 12.79
C GLY A 44 5.74 -2.87 12.67
N GLU A 45 4.57 -2.88 12.03
CA GLU A 45 3.72 -4.06 11.84
C GLU A 45 4.14 -4.89 10.61
N HIS A 46 5.42 -5.29 10.57
CA HIS A 46 6.06 -5.92 9.40
C HIS A 46 5.36 -7.19 8.88
N PRO A 47 4.93 -8.16 9.72
CA PRO A 47 4.26 -9.36 9.23
C PRO A 47 2.96 -9.05 8.49
N ARG A 48 2.16 -8.12 9.04
CA ARG A 48 0.89 -7.69 8.45
C ARG A 48 1.10 -6.85 7.20
N ALA A 49 2.12 -6.01 7.19
CA ALA A 49 2.50 -5.24 6.01
C ALA A 49 2.85 -6.14 4.81
N ARG A 50 3.68 -7.16 5.02
CA ARG A 50 4.04 -8.14 3.97
C ARG A 50 2.82 -8.87 3.40
N GLU A 51 1.89 -9.29 4.25
CA GLU A 51 0.65 -9.95 3.80
C GLU A 51 -0.18 -9.03 2.88
N LEU A 52 -0.34 -7.77 3.28
CA LEU A 52 -1.10 -6.78 2.51
C LEU A 52 -0.43 -6.48 1.16
N LEU A 53 0.91 -6.34 1.14
CA LEU A 53 1.68 -6.10 -0.09
C LEU A 53 1.58 -7.29 -1.05
N ARG A 54 1.65 -8.53 -0.54
CA ARG A 54 1.46 -9.74 -1.33
C ARG A 54 0.07 -9.84 -1.92
N ARG A 55 -0.97 -9.50 -1.14
CA ARG A 55 -2.36 -9.46 -1.61
C ARG A 55 -2.55 -8.39 -2.68
N ALA A 56 -1.97 -7.20 -2.49
CA ALA A 56 -1.98 -6.14 -3.49
C ALA A 56 -1.34 -6.60 -4.79
N ALA A 57 -0.14 -7.19 -4.74
CA ALA A 57 0.57 -7.71 -5.91
C ALA A 57 -0.23 -8.75 -6.71
N ARG A 58 -1.06 -9.56 -6.04
CA ARG A 58 -1.97 -10.52 -6.69
C ARG A 58 -3.22 -9.88 -7.30
N GLY A 59 -3.63 -8.72 -6.79
CA GLY A 59 -4.82 -8.01 -7.25
C GLY A 59 -4.60 -7.13 -8.48
N PHE A 60 -3.36 -6.73 -8.76
CA PHE A 60 -3.02 -5.97 -9.96
C PHE A 60 -3.12 -6.83 -11.23
N GLY A 61 -3.70 -6.27 -12.30
CA GLY A 61 -3.90 -6.97 -13.57
C GLY A 61 -2.65 -7.03 -14.46
N ALA A 62 -2.74 -7.74 -15.59
CA ALA A 62 -1.64 -7.90 -16.55
C ALA A 62 -1.15 -6.58 -17.18
N HIS A 63 -1.98 -5.53 -17.18
CA HIS A 63 -1.58 -4.20 -17.69
C HIS A 63 -0.98 -3.30 -16.61
N GLU A 64 -0.85 -3.79 -15.38
CA GLU A 64 -0.36 -3.03 -14.21
C GLU A 64 0.97 -3.61 -13.69
N GLU A 65 1.81 -4.14 -14.58
CA GLU A 65 3.05 -4.85 -14.24
C GLU A 65 3.98 -4.02 -13.36
N LEU A 66 4.09 -2.72 -13.63
CA LEU A 66 4.90 -1.81 -12.82
C LEU A 66 4.38 -1.67 -11.38
N ALA A 67 3.06 -1.59 -11.20
CA ALA A 67 2.46 -1.48 -9.87
C ALA A 67 2.63 -2.79 -9.10
N ARG A 68 2.46 -3.93 -9.78
CA ARG A 68 2.75 -5.25 -9.23
C ARG A 68 4.20 -5.40 -8.81
N ALA A 69 5.15 -5.03 -9.66
CA ALA A 69 6.58 -5.10 -9.36
C ALA A 69 6.95 -4.26 -8.14
N ARG A 70 6.40 -3.04 -8.03
CA ARG A 70 6.61 -2.18 -6.86
C ARG A 70 6.12 -2.81 -5.56
N CYS A 71 4.99 -3.51 -5.58
CA CYS A 71 4.49 -4.21 -4.39
C CYS A 71 5.40 -5.37 -3.98
N VAL A 72 5.96 -6.10 -4.94
CA VAL A 72 6.91 -7.19 -4.68
C VAL A 72 8.21 -6.65 -4.09
N VAL A 73 8.74 -5.55 -4.64
CA VAL A 73 9.94 -4.89 -4.08
C VAL A 73 9.66 -4.40 -2.66
N ALA A 74 8.54 -3.72 -2.44
CA ALA A 74 8.16 -3.26 -1.12
C ALA A 74 7.98 -4.42 -0.12
N GLU A 75 7.44 -5.58 -0.54
CA GLU A 75 7.35 -6.77 0.33
C GLU A 75 8.73 -7.26 0.78
N ALA A 76 9.74 -7.14 -0.08
CA ALA A 76 11.11 -7.57 0.23
C ALA A 76 11.88 -6.55 1.09
N GLU A 77 11.52 -5.27 1.05
CA GLU A 77 12.14 -4.20 1.85
C GLU A 77 11.63 -4.17 3.30
N VAL A 78 10.35 -4.51 3.52
CA VAL A 78 9.70 -4.62 4.83
C VAL A 78 10.16 -5.86 5.55
#